data_AF-A0A1X0NFC5-F1
#
_entry.id   AF-A0A1X0NFC5-F1
#
_cell.length_a   1.000
_cell.length_b   1.000
_cell.length_c   1.000
_cell.angle_alpha   90.00
_cell.angle_beta   90.00
_cell.angle_gamma   90.00
#
_symmetry.space_group_name_H-M   'P 1'
#
loop_
_entity.id
_entity.type
_entity.pdbx_description
1 polymer ?
#
loop_
_entity_poly.entity_id
_entity_poly.type
_entity_poly.pdbx_seq_one_letter_code
_entity_poly.pdbx_strand_id
1 'polypeptide(L)'
;MSMLSCRVLCLLAIVLCCVGVAHAASSHTEFVKEAQEKVKETSGLKAQCEEATKAAREAADEALVFFAATNKTLETIAADPNEVEKTKSKGRKLIEKATQAAEKAEQVRAKTSESATQTDGKVELFLTGVEKENALKAVVEAESAARDAVEHIDAAKTHAELVEGVLQKLDDAVAAAKEKKKEEMKQEKEKQVNSPAQPLSKDPSLGEPQGHTEGNQAEQTQGKQKQHYRSTVTINIHGDNLDALLNGAANNSGMALNDGSSSSALLRVPLLLLLLLLSVLSCMAVC
;
A
#
# COMPACT_ATOMS: atom_id res chain seq x y z
N MET A 1 -7.05 30.65 -79.37
CA MET A 1 -8.25 29.92 -78.89
C MET A 1 -7.87 28.47 -78.65
N SER A 2 -7.72 28.08 -77.39
CA SER A 2 -7.91 26.68 -77.00
C SER A 2 -8.56 26.70 -75.61
N MET A 3 -9.80 27.21 -75.55
CA MET A 3 -10.57 27.31 -74.30
C MET A 3 -11.09 25.95 -73.81
N LEU A 4 -10.92 24.87 -74.58
CA LEU A 4 -11.37 23.53 -74.21
C LEU A 4 -10.43 22.84 -73.22
N SER A 5 -9.11 23.02 -73.31
CA SER A 5 -8.16 22.34 -72.43
C SER A 5 -8.22 22.84 -70.98
N CYS A 6 -8.46 24.14 -70.79
CA CYS A 6 -8.61 24.74 -69.45
C CYS A 6 -9.84 24.20 -68.70
N ARG A 7 -10.98 24.02 -69.39
CA ARG A 7 -12.21 23.49 -68.77
C ARG A 7 -12.08 22.03 -68.33
N VAL A 8 -11.37 21.21 -69.11
CA VAL A 8 -11.16 19.79 -68.78
C VAL A 8 -10.23 19.63 -67.58
N LEU A 9 -9.18 20.45 -67.48
CA LEU A 9 -8.26 20.44 -66.34
C LEU A 9 -8.93 20.93 -65.04
N CYS A 10 -9.78 21.96 -65.11
CA CYS A 10 -10.56 22.41 -63.94
C CYS A 10 -11.53 21.33 -63.44
N LEU A 11 -12.21 20.62 -64.35
CA LEU A 11 -13.11 19.52 -63.96
C LEU A 11 -12.34 18.33 -63.36
N LEU A 12 -11.16 18.00 -63.90
CA LEU A 12 -10.29 16.97 -63.34
C LEU A 12 -9.78 17.35 -61.94
N ALA A 13 -9.41 18.62 -61.73
CA ALA A 13 -9.00 19.12 -60.42
C ALA A 13 -10.14 19.06 -59.39
N ILE A 14 -11.37 19.40 -59.80
CA ILE A 14 -12.56 19.29 -58.94
C ILE A 14 -12.82 17.82 -58.58
N VAL A 15 -12.76 16.90 -59.55
CA VAL A 15 -12.98 15.46 -59.30
C VAL A 15 -11.88 14.89 -58.40
N LEU A 16 -10.61 15.22 -58.63
CA LEU A 16 -9.50 14.79 -57.76
C LEU A 16 -9.61 15.40 -56.35
N CYS A 17 -10.06 16.64 -56.23
CA CYS A 17 -10.33 17.29 -54.94
C CYS A 17 -11.49 16.62 -54.20
N CYS A 18 -12.59 16.27 -54.89
CA CYS A 18 -13.72 15.58 -54.31
C CYS A 18 -13.39 14.13 -53.89
N VAL A 19 -12.55 13.41 -54.65
CA VAL A 19 -12.12 12.06 -54.28
C VAL A 19 -11.10 12.08 -53.13
N GLY A 20 -10.25 13.10 -53.06
CA GLY A 20 -9.29 13.28 -51.95
C GLY A 20 -9.95 13.56 -50.59
N VAL A 21 -11.04 14.34 -50.57
CA VAL A 21 -11.77 14.65 -49.32
C VAL A 21 -12.50 13.43 -48.74
N ALA A 22 -12.97 12.51 -49.58
CA ALA A 22 -13.66 11.30 -49.11
C ALA A 22 -12.74 10.32 -48.35
N HIS A 23 -11.44 10.29 -48.68
CA HIS A 23 -10.49 9.39 -48.01
C HIS A 23 -9.97 9.93 -46.66
N ALA A 24 -10.02 11.25 -46.45
CA ALA A 24 -9.65 11.86 -45.17
C ALA A 24 -10.69 11.65 -44.06
N ALA A 25 -11.95 11.42 -44.42
CA ALA A 25 -13.03 11.22 -43.44
C ALA A 25 -13.02 9.82 -42.79
N SER A 26 -12.46 8.79 -43.46
CA SER A 26 -12.45 7.43 -42.93
C SER A 26 -11.44 7.24 -41.79
N SER A 27 -10.27 7.89 -41.85
CA SER A 27 -9.22 7.75 -40.83
C SER A 27 -9.59 8.38 -39.49
N HIS A 28 -10.30 9.52 -39.49
CA HIS A 28 -10.73 10.19 -38.26
C HIS A 28 -11.61 9.29 -37.38
N THR A 29 -12.49 8.49 -37.99
CA THR A 29 -13.42 7.62 -37.24
C THR A 29 -12.68 6.51 -36.49
N GLU A 30 -11.59 5.99 -37.04
CA GLU A 30 -10.77 4.97 -36.38
C GLU A 30 -10.02 5.56 -35.17
N PHE A 31 -9.45 6.75 -35.31
CA PHE A 31 -8.75 7.41 -34.20
C PHE A 31 -9.68 7.79 -33.05
N VAL A 32 -10.91 8.24 -33.34
CA VAL A 32 -11.92 8.50 -32.30
C VAL A 32 -12.25 7.23 -31.51
N LYS A 33 -12.43 6.10 -32.21
CA LYS A 33 -12.69 4.81 -31.55
C LYS A 33 -11.51 4.39 -30.68
N GLU A 34 -10.29 4.52 -31.19
CA GLU A 34 -9.07 4.22 -30.45
C GLU A 34 -8.93 5.07 -29.18
N ALA A 35 -9.25 6.37 -29.26
CA ALA A 35 -9.27 7.25 -28.09
C ALA A 35 -10.33 6.82 -27.06
N GLN A 36 -11.54 6.49 -27.51
CA GLN A 36 -12.61 6.01 -26.64
C GLN A 36 -12.29 4.66 -25.97
N GLU A 37 -11.65 3.74 -26.68
CA GLU A 37 -11.18 2.46 -26.11
C GLU A 37 -10.11 2.69 -25.04
N LYS A 38 -9.18 3.61 -25.29
CA LYS A 38 -8.15 3.98 -24.31
C LYS A 38 -8.73 4.61 -23.05
N VAL A 39 -9.75 5.47 -23.17
CA VAL A 39 -10.48 6.00 -22.00
C VAL A 39 -11.11 4.88 -21.15
N LYS A 40 -11.69 3.85 -21.79
CA LYS A 40 -12.25 2.69 -21.08
C LYS A 40 -11.16 1.87 -20.37
N GLU A 41 -10.03 1.65 -21.04
CA GLU A 41 -8.87 0.97 -20.47
C GLU A 41 -8.34 1.71 -19.24
N THR A 42 -8.12 3.03 -19.35
CA THR A 42 -7.67 3.88 -18.24
C THR A 42 -8.65 3.86 -17.07
N SER A 43 -9.96 3.91 -17.34
CA SER A 43 -11.00 3.82 -16.30
C SER A 43 -10.99 2.45 -15.60
N GLY A 44 -10.76 1.36 -16.34
CA GLY A 44 -10.60 0.03 -15.78
C GLY A 44 -9.34 -0.12 -14.93
N LEU A 45 -8.22 0.48 -15.35
CA LEU A 45 -6.97 0.51 -14.59
C LEU A 45 -7.08 1.33 -13.31
N LYS A 46 -7.78 2.47 -13.34
CA LYS A 46 -8.12 3.26 -12.14
C LYS A 46 -8.77 2.37 -11.06
N ALA A 47 -9.81 1.62 -11.40
CA ALA A 47 -10.49 0.76 -10.44
C ALA A 47 -9.57 -0.33 -9.85
N GLN A 48 -8.71 -0.92 -10.68
CA GLN A 48 -7.70 -1.88 -10.21
C GLN A 48 -6.68 -1.21 -9.28
N CYS A 49 -6.30 0.04 -9.56
CA CYS A 49 -5.37 0.82 -8.75
C CYS A 49 -5.97 1.11 -7.37
N GLU A 50 -7.23 1.53 -7.31
CA GLU A 50 -7.97 1.75 -6.06
C GLU A 50 -8.07 0.46 -5.23
N GLU A 51 -8.36 -0.69 -5.87
CA GLU A 51 -8.41 -1.99 -5.19
C GLU A 51 -7.04 -2.39 -4.61
N ALA A 52 -5.98 -2.28 -5.41
CA ALA A 52 -4.62 -2.61 -4.96
C ALA A 52 -4.15 -1.67 -3.84
N THR A 53 -4.49 -0.39 -3.94
CA THR A 53 -4.22 0.64 -2.92
C THR A 53 -4.91 0.30 -1.60
N LYS A 54 -6.18 -0.10 -1.65
CA LYS A 54 -6.92 -0.55 -0.47
C LYS A 54 -6.26 -1.77 0.18
N ALA A 55 -5.83 -2.74 -0.61
CA ALA A 55 -5.14 -3.92 -0.10
C ALA A 55 -3.79 -3.57 0.57
N ALA A 56 -3.02 -2.64 -0.01
CA ALA A 56 -1.79 -2.14 0.59
C ALA A 56 -2.06 -1.45 1.94
N ARG A 57 -3.08 -0.59 2.00
CA ARG A 57 -3.51 0.07 3.23
C ARG A 57 -3.90 -0.92 4.32
N GLU A 58 -4.76 -1.89 4.02
CA GLU A 58 -5.19 -2.90 4.99
C GLU A 58 -4.01 -3.73 5.52
N ALA A 59 -3.07 -4.11 4.64
CA ALA A 59 -1.87 -4.83 5.06
C ALA A 59 -0.94 -3.96 5.94
N ALA A 60 -0.82 -2.67 5.61
CA ALA A 60 -0.07 -1.71 6.41
C ALA A 60 -0.67 -1.56 7.82
N ASP A 61 -1.99 -1.40 7.93
CA ASP A 61 -2.68 -1.23 9.21
C ASP A 61 -2.54 -2.48 10.10
N GLU A 62 -2.67 -3.69 9.52
CA GLU A 62 -2.46 -4.94 10.25
C GLU A 62 -1.02 -5.08 10.78
N ALA A 63 -0.03 -4.73 9.96
CA ALA A 63 1.38 -4.75 10.35
C ALA A 63 1.67 -3.75 11.49
N LEU A 64 1.12 -2.54 11.43
CA LEU A 64 1.28 -1.52 12.46
C LEU A 64 0.68 -1.95 13.80
N VAL A 65 -0.54 -2.51 13.78
CA VAL A 65 -1.20 -3.02 15.00
C VAL A 65 -0.39 -4.14 15.62
N PHE A 66 0.14 -5.06 14.79
CA PHE A 66 1.00 -6.14 15.28
C PHE A 66 2.30 -5.61 15.88
N PHE A 67 2.96 -4.66 15.22
CA PHE A 67 4.17 -4.01 15.73
C PHE A 67 3.92 -3.37 17.11
N ALA A 68 2.89 -2.53 17.23
CA ALA A 68 2.57 -1.83 18.47
C ALA A 68 2.25 -2.81 19.62
N ALA A 69 1.47 -3.85 19.36
CA ALA A 69 1.13 -4.87 20.34
C ALA A 69 2.37 -5.65 20.79
N THR A 70 3.18 -6.12 19.84
CA THR A 70 4.38 -6.92 20.13
C THR A 70 5.42 -6.12 20.89
N ASN A 71 5.66 -4.87 20.49
CA ASN A 71 6.63 -3.99 21.14
C ASN A 71 6.25 -3.71 22.62
N LYS A 72 4.95 -3.61 22.92
CA LYS A 72 4.46 -3.40 24.29
C LYS A 72 4.64 -4.63 25.18
N THR A 73 4.54 -5.84 24.63
CA THR A 73 4.59 -7.10 25.41
C THR A 73 5.88 -7.90 25.17
N LEU A 74 6.94 -7.25 24.70
CA LEU A 74 8.14 -7.90 24.19
C LEU A 74 8.83 -8.79 25.24
N GLU A 75 9.02 -8.29 26.45
CA GLU A 75 9.64 -9.05 27.56
C GLU A 75 8.79 -10.25 27.98
N THR A 76 7.46 -10.08 28.02
CA THR A 76 6.53 -11.17 28.37
C THR A 76 6.57 -12.28 27.32
N ILE A 77 6.60 -11.91 26.03
CA ILE A 77 6.72 -12.88 24.94
C ILE A 77 8.07 -13.59 25.04
N ALA A 78 9.18 -12.86 25.25
CA ALA A 78 10.52 -13.43 25.33
C ALA A 78 10.71 -14.47 26.45
N ALA A 79 9.88 -14.42 27.51
CA ALA A 79 9.92 -15.37 28.61
C ALA A 79 9.28 -16.74 28.28
N ASP A 80 8.42 -16.82 27.25
CA ASP A 80 7.70 -18.03 26.82
C ASP A 80 8.10 -18.46 25.39
N PRO A 81 8.85 -19.56 25.23
CA PRO A 81 9.28 -20.06 23.92
C PRO A 81 8.15 -20.30 22.91
N ASN A 82 6.97 -20.74 23.37
CA ASN A 82 5.85 -21.03 22.48
C ASN A 82 5.26 -19.74 21.89
N GLU A 83 5.13 -18.69 22.72
CA GLU A 83 4.66 -17.39 22.24
C GLU A 83 5.70 -16.69 21.36
N VAL A 84 7.01 -16.91 21.57
CA VAL A 84 8.06 -16.43 20.66
C VAL A 84 7.88 -17.00 19.25
N GLU A 85 7.74 -18.32 19.11
CA GLU A 85 7.59 -18.97 17.80
C GLU A 85 6.33 -18.52 17.08
N LYS A 86 5.20 -18.47 17.81
CA LYS A 86 3.92 -17.99 17.30
C LYS A 86 3.99 -16.53 16.84
N THR A 87 4.61 -15.66 17.64
CA THR A 87 4.77 -14.24 17.31
C THR A 87 5.64 -14.07 16.07
N LYS A 88 6.76 -14.78 15.97
CA LYS A 88 7.64 -14.73 14.78
C LYS A 88 6.94 -15.24 13.52
N SER A 89 6.23 -16.36 13.62
CA SER A 89 5.48 -16.90 12.48
C SER A 89 4.43 -15.90 11.97
N LYS A 90 3.66 -15.30 12.89
CA LYS A 90 2.68 -14.27 12.55
C LYS A 90 3.33 -13.02 11.95
N GLY A 91 4.42 -12.53 12.55
CA GLY A 91 5.14 -11.35 12.06
C GLY A 91 5.69 -11.56 10.64
N ARG A 92 6.30 -12.71 10.35
CA ARG A 92 6.79 -13.04 8.99
C ARG A 92 5.66 -13.06 7.95
N LYS A 93 4.49 -13.61 8.29
CA LYS A 93 3.32 -13.59 7.41
C LYS A 93 2.82 -12.17 7.13
N LEU A 94 2.87 -11.29 8.11
CA LEU A 94 2.46 -9.89 7.95
C LEU A 94 3.46 -9.11 7.08
N ILE A 95 4.77 -9.33 7.27
CA ILE A 95 5.82 -8.77 6.40
C ILE A 95 5.56 -9.18 4.95
N GLU A 96 5.40 -10.48 4.69
CA GLU A 96 5.14 -11.00 3.35
C GLU A 96 3.88 -10.39 2.73
N LYS A 97 2.77 -10.35 3.49
CA LYS A 97 1.49 -9.77 3.04
C LYS A 97 1.64 -8.29 2.69
N ALA A 98 2.29 -7.49 3.54
CA ALA A 98 2.48 -6.06 3.32
C ALA A 98 3.38 -5.78 2.12
N THR A 99 4.50 -6.52 1.99
CA THR A 99 5.42 -6.39 0.85
C THR A 99 4.73 -6.75 -0.47
N GLN A 100 4.02 -7.89 -0.53
CA GLN A 100 3.29 -8.31 -1.74
C GLN A 100 2.18 -7.33 -2.13
N ALA A 101 1.44 -6.79 -1.15
CA ALA A 101 0.40 -5.80 -1.41
C ALA A 101 0.99 -4.49 -1.96
N ALA A 102 2.12 -4.04 -1.40
CA ALA A 102 2.85 -2.87 -1.87
C ALA A 102 3.37 -3.06 -3.30
N GLU A 103 4.00 -4.21 -3.61
CA GLU A 103 4.49 -4.52 -4.96
C GLU A 103 3.37 -4.55 -6.00
N LYS A 104 2.23 -5.18 -5.66
CA LYS A 104 1.06 -5.21 -6.55
C LYS A 104 0.50 -3.81 -6.80
N ALA A 105 0.35 -3.00 -5.74
CA ALA A 105 -0.10 -1.62 -5.85
C ALA A 105 0.86 -0.78 -6.70
N GLU A 106 2.17 -0.96 -6.54
CA GLU A 106 3.20 -0.28 -7.33
C GLU A 106 3.13 -0.62 -8.82
N GLN A 107 2.95 -1.90 -9.17
CA GLN A 107 2.79 -2.33 -10.56
C GLN A 107 1.51 -1.75 -11.21
N VAL A 108 0.38 -1.80 -10.51
CA VAL A 108 -0.90 -1.29 -11.04
C VAL A 108 -0.87 0.24 -11.12
N ARG A 109 -0.25 0.92 -10.16
CA ARG A 109 -0.01 2.37 -10.18
C ARG A 109 0.75 2.77 -11.44
N ALA A 110 1.89 2.12 -11.71
CA ALA A 110 2.72 2.44 -12.88
C ALA A 110 1.94 2.29 -14.20
N LYS A 111 1.20 1.18 -14.36
CA LYS A 111 0.33 0.96 -15.53
C LYS A 111 -0.77 2.01 -15.66
N THR A 112 -1.36 2.40 -14.53
CA THR A 112 -2.44 3.41 -14.49
C THR A 112 -1.92 4.78 -14.92
N SER A 113 -0.77 5.22 -14.39
CA SER A 113 -0.12 6.47 -14.81
C SER A 113 0.27 6.47 -16.28
N GLU A 114 0.85 5.37 -16.78
CA GLU A 114 1.22 5.25 -18.19
C GLU A 114 -0.03 5.31 -19.10
N SER A 115 -1.08 4.58 -18.75
CA SER A 115 -2.35 4.58 -19.48
C SER A 115 -2.99 5.97 -19.48
N ALA A 116 -3.01 6.67 -18.34
CA ALA A 116 -3.51 8.03 -18.24
C ALA A 116 -2.77 9.00 -19.18
N THR A 117 -1.43 8.94 -19.20
CA THR A 117 -0.60 9.76 -20.10
C THR A 117 -0.89 9.48 -21.58
N GLN A 118 -1.00 8.20 -21.95
CA GLN A 118 -1.32 7.81 -23.34
C GLN A 118 -2.74 8.25 -23.75
N THR A 119 -3.69 8.14 -22.82
CA THR A 119 -5.07 8.54 -23.04
C THR A 119 -5.19 10.05 -23.19
N ASP A 120 -4.51 10.84 -22.35
CA ASP A 120 -4.49 12.31 -22.43
C ASP A 120 -4.09 12.79 -23.84
N GLY A 121 -2.95 12.30 -24.34
CA GLY A 121 -2.46 12.67 -25.68
C GLY A 121 -3.44 12.30 -26.81
N LYS A 122 -4.11 11.15 -26.72
CA LYS A 122 -5.12 10.73 -27.73
C LYS A 122 -6.40 11.54 -27.63
N VAL A 123 -6.87 11.79 -26.41
CA VAL A 123 -8.08 12.58 -26.13
C VAL A 123 -7.91 14.01 -26.61
N GLU A 124 -6.73 14.61 -26.41
CA GLU A 124 -6.45 15.96 -26.87
C GLU A 124 -6.49 16.09 -28.39
N LEU A 125 -5.99 15.08 -29.11
CA LEU A 125 -5.88 15.07 -30.57
C LEU A 125 -7.19 14.73 -31.29
N PHE A 126 -7.98 13.77 -30.76
CA PHE A 126 -9.05 13.14 -31.53
C PHE A 126 -10.47 13.38 -30.99
N LEU A 127 -10.63 13.80 -29.74
CA LEU A 127 -11.95 14.06 -29.16
C LEU A 127 -12.23 15.57 -29.09
N THR A 128 -13.51 15.93 -29.13
CA THR A 128 -13.95 17.34 -29.03
C THR A 128 -15.17 17.49 -28.12
N GLY A 129 -15.43 18.72 -27.67
CA GLY A 129 -16.59 19.07 -26.86
C GLY A 129 -16.72 18.25 -25.58
N VAL A 130 -17.95 17.86 -25.25
CA VAL A 130 -18.32 17.17 -24.01
C VAL A 130 -17.64 15.79 -23.89
N GLU A 131 -17.41 15.09 -25.01
CA GLU A 131 -16.71 13.79 -24.99
C GLU A 131 -15.26 13.94 -24.51
N LYS A 132 -14.56 14.98 -24.99
CA LYS A 132 -13.21 15.31 -24.54
C LYS A 132 -13.18 15.64 -23.06
N GLU A 133 -14.10 16.47 -22.57
CA GLU A 133 -14.16 16.85 -21.15
C GLU A 133 -14.35 15.63 -20.23
N ASN A 134 -15.28 14.74 -20.58
CA ASN A 134 -15.50 13.50 -19.83
C ASN A 134 -14.28 12.57 -19.84
N ALA A 135 -13.60 12.47 -20.99
CA ALA A 135 -12.40 11.67 -21.13
C ALA A 135 -11.23 12.23 -20.31
N LEU A 136 -11.01 13.55 -20.33
CA LEU A 136 -10.00 14.21 -19.50
C LEU A 136 -10.30 14.06 -18.01
N LYS A 137 -11.57 14.09 -17.61
CA LYS A 137 -11.95 13.78 -16.23
C LYS A 137 -11.53 12.36 -15.82
N ALA A 138 -11.72 11.37 -16.69
CA ALA A 138 -11.27 10.00 -16.42
C ALA A 138 -9.74 9.88 -16.28
N VAL A 139 -8.98 10.63 -17.09
CA VAL A 139 -7.51 10.75 -16.96
C VAL A 139 -7.12 11.31 -15.60
N VAL A 140 -7.70 12.47 -15.21
CA VAL A 140 -7.40 13.12 -13.93
C VAL A 140 -7.73 12.22 -12.74
N GLU A 141 -8.85 11.51 -12.80
CA GLU A 141 -9.24 10.57 -11.75
C GLU A 141 -8.28 9.36 -11.67
N ALA A 142 -7.79 8.85 -12.80
CA ALA A 142 -6.78 7.78 -12.82
C ALA A 142 -5.43 8.24 -12.27
N GLU A 143 -5.00 9.47 -12.59
CA GLU A 143 -3.79 10.06 -12.02
C GLU A 143 -3.91 10.34 -10.52
N SER A 144 -5.10 10.76 -10.06
CA SER A 144 -5.38 10.91 -8.62
C SER A 144 -5.25 9.57 -7.92
N ALA A 145 -5.89 8.50 -8.43
CA ALA A 145 -5.78 7.16 -7.86
C ALA A 145 -4.33 6.67 -7.82
N ALA A 146 -3.56 6.92 -8.89
CA ALA A 146 -2.15 6.56 -8.92
C ALA A 146 -1.31 7.34 -7.90
N ARG A 147 -1.60 8.62 -7.65
CA ARG A 147 -0.93 9.41 -6.60
C ARG A 147 -1.28 8.91 -5.20
N ASP A 148 -2.55 8.66 -4.93
CA ASP A 148 -3.02 8.14 -3.64
C ASP A 148 -2.39 6.78 -3.32
N ALA A 149 -2.14 5.95 -4.33
CA ALA A 149 -1.44 4.67 -4.16
C ALA A 149 -0.04 4.82 -3.54
N VAL A 150 0.68 5.91 -3.80
CA VAL A 150 2.06 6.12 -3.31
C VAL A 150 2.11 6.10 -1.78
N GLU A 151 1.23 6.86 -1.13
CA GLU A 151 1.18 6.95 0.33
C GLU A 151 0.98 5.58 0.98
N HIS A 152 0.06 4.78 0.44
CA HIS A 152 -0.26 3.47 1.00
C HIS A 152 0.76 2.37 0.64
N ILE A 153 1.44 2.49 -0.51
CA ILE A 153 2.60 1.63 -0.85
C ILE A 153 3.72 1.87 0.16
N ASP A 154 4.06 3.13 0.42
CA ASP A 154 5.15 3.49 1.33
C ASP A 154 4.81 3.07 2.77
N ALA A 155 3.58 3.33 3.22
CA ALA A 155 3.11 2.88 4.53
C ALA A 155 3.21 1.35 4.69
N ALA A 156 2.79 0.57 3.69
CA ALA A 156 2.91 -0.88 3.74
C ALA A 156 4.36 -1.35 3.85
N LYS A 157 5.28 -0.76 3.08
CA LYS A 157 6.72 -1.06 3.14
C LYS A 157 7.31 -0.70 4.50
N THR A 158 7.08 0.53 4.97
CA THR A 158 7.57 0.99 6.28
C THR A 158 7.04 0.16 7.44
N HIS A 159 5.75 -0.19 7.43
CA HIS A 159 5.19 -1.02 8.51
C HIS A 159 5.72 -2.46 8.47
N ALA A 160 6.03 -3.01 7.30
CA ALA A 160 6.72 -4.29 7.20
C ALA A 160 8.13 -4.23 7.85
N GLU A 161 8.90 -3.17 7.59
CA GLU A 161 10.21 -2.94 8.20
C GLU A 161 10.12 -2.78 9.74
N LEU A 162 9.08 -2.09 10.24
CA LEU A 162 8.84 -1.99 11.68
C LEU A 162 8.56 -3.37 12.31
N VAL A 163 7.77 -4.20 11.64
CA VAL A 163 7.52 -5.58 12.08
C VAL A 163 8.82 -6.39 12.08
N GLU A 164 9.66 -6.26 11.05
CA GLU A 164 10.97 -6.91 11.03
C GLU A 164 11.85 -6.45 12.21
N GLY A 165 11.91 -5.15 12.47
CA GLY A 165 12.67 -4.58 13.57
C GLY A 165 12.21 -5.06 14.95
N VAL A 166 10.90 -5.22 15.19
CA VAL A 166 10.41 -5.75 16.48
C VAL A 166 10.68 -7.25 16.63
N LEU A 167 10.69 -8.01 15.54
CA LEU A 167 11.07 -9.42 15.58
C LEU A 167 12.56 -9.60 15.93
N GLN A 168 13.44 -8.73 15.44
CA GLN A 168 14.86 -8.71 15.83
C GLN A 168 15.04 -8.38 17.31
N LYS A 169 14.33 -7.36 17.82
CA LYS A 169 14.35 -7.04 19.27
C LYS A 169 13.84 -8.20 20.13
N LEU A 170 12.85 -8.95 19.64
CA LEU A 170 12.36 -10.14 20.32
C LEU A 170 13.44 -11.24 20.38
N ASP A 171 14.22 -11.42 19.32
CA ASP A 171 15.37 -12.32 19.30
C ASP A 171 16.42 -11.94 20.36
N ASP A 172 16.76 -10.66 20.46
CA ASP A 172 17.70 -10.15 21.46
C ASP A 172 17.19 -10.37 22.90
N ALA A 173 15.91 -10.09 23.14
CA ALA A 173 15.29 -10.30 24.45
C ALA A 173 15.25 -11.78 24.85
N VAL A 174 15.02 -12.68 23.90
CA VAL A 174 15.08 -14.14 24.14
C VAL A 174 16.50 -14.58 24.51
N ALA A 175 17.52 -14.04 23.85
CA ALA A 175 18.92 -14.30 24.18
C ALA A 175 19.27 -13.80 25.60
N ALA A 176 18.87 -12.57 25.93
CA ALA A 176 19.07 -11.99 27.25
C ALA A 176 18.35 -12.80 28.35
N ALA A 177 17.11 -13.21 28.11
CA ALA A 177 16.33 -14.02 29.05
C ALA A 177 16.96 -15.41 29.30
N LYS A 178 17.56 -16.03 28.28
CA LYS A 178 18.28 -17.30 28.40
C LYS A 178 19.56 -17.17 29.23
N GLU A 179 20.37 -16.13 28.99
CA GLU A 179 21.58 -15.91 29.79
C GLU A 179 21.24 -15.59 31.25
N LYS A 180 20.21 -14.78 31.51
CA LYS A 180 19.75 -14.49 32.87
C LYS A 180 19.34 -15.77 33.62
N LYS A 181 18.55 -16.66 33.00
CA LYS A 181 18.17 -17.95 33.62
C LYS A 181 19.38 -18.84 33.93
N LYS A 182 20.40 -18.81 33.06
CA LYS A 182 21.64 -19.59 33.24
C LYS A 182 22.49 -19.03 34.38
N GLU A 183 22.55 -17.72 34.55
CA GLU A 183 23.20 -17.07 35.70
C GLU A 183 22.46 -17.37 37.00
N GLU A 184 21.13 -17.29 37.01
CA GLU A 184 20.30 -17.65 38.16
C GLU A 184 20.54 -19.11 38.59
N MET A 185 20.55 -20.06 37.64
CA MET A 185 20.88 -21.47 37.92
C MET A 185 22.30 -21.67 38.47
N LYS A 186 23.29 -20.85 38.07
CA LYS A 186 24.65 -20.93 38.62
C LYS A 186 24.69 -20.44 40.07
N GLN A 187 24.02 -19.32 40.36
CA GLN A 187 23.95 -18.77 41.71
C GLN A 187 23.21 -19.71 42.69
N GLU A 188 22.16 -20.40 42.25
CA GLU A 188 21.47 -21.40 43.07
C GLU A 188 22.37 -22.61 43.39
N LYS A 189 23.14 -23.09 42.42
CA LYS A 189 24.11 -24.20 42.64
C LYS A 189 25.21 -23.81 43.62
N GLU A 190 25.76 -22.59 43.52
CA GLU A 190 26.80 -22.12 44.46
C GLU A 190 26.27 -21.96 45.89
N LYS A 191 25.01 -21.51 46.06
CA LYS A 191 24.38 -21.43 47.40
C LYS A 191 24.14 -22.80 48.04
N GLN A 192 23.82 -23.84 47.27
CA GLN A 192 23.68 -25.20 47.81
C GLN A 192 25.01 -25.80 48.29
N VAL A 193 26.13 -25.52 47.62
CA VAL A 193 27.43 -26.09 47.99
C VAL A 193 28.02 -25.47 49.27
N ASN A 194 27.66 -24.22 49.60
CA ASN A 194 28.17 -23.49 50.77
C ASN A 194 27.25 -23.56 52.02
N SER A 195 26.18 -24.37 52.02
CA SER A 195 25.41 -24.62 53.24
C SER A 195 26.21 -25.58 54.16
N PRO A 196 26.57 -25.18 55.40
CA PRO A 196 27.34 -26.03 56.31
C PRO A 196 26.58 -27.33 56.56
N ALA A 197 27.26 -28.47 56.43
CA ALA A 197 26.73 -29.76 56.84
C ALA A 197 26.36 -29.69 58.33
N GLN A 198 25.07 -29.52 58.64
CA GLN A 198 24.58 -29.78 59.99
C GLN A 198 24.84 -31.26 60.29
N PRO A 199 25.54 -31.60 61.38
CA PRO A 199 25.78 -32.98 61.76
C PRO A 199 24.44 -33.65 62.08
N LEU A 200 24.05 -34.62 61.25
CA LEU A 200 22.92 -35.51 61.51
C LEU A 200 23.25 -36.31 62.77
N SER A 201 22.66 -35.93 63.91
CA SER A 201 22.69 -36.76 65.11
C SER A 201 21.81 -37.98 64.85
N LYS A 202 22.45 -39.15 64.73
CA LYS A 202 21.78 -40.45 64.77
C LYS A 202 21.19 -40.64 66.16
N ASP A 203 19.88 -40.76 66.25
CA ASP A 203 19.23 -41.36 67.42
C ASP A 203 18.24 -42.44 66.93
N PRO A 204 18.45 -43.74 67.23
CA PRO A 204 17.56 -44.81 66.84
C PRO A 204 16.53 -45.03 67.95
N SER A 205 15.33 -44.45 67.82
CA SER A 205 14.22 -44.79 68.71
C SER A 205 13.28 -45.77 67.99
N LEU A 206 13.39 -47.03 68.41
CA LEU A 206 12.47 -48.13 68.16
C LEU A 206 11.12 -47.84 68.83
N GLY A 207 10.03 -47.94 68.06
CA GLY A 207 8.67 -47.87 68.59
C GLY A 207 7.58 -47.96 67.51
N GLU A 208 7.33 -49.18 67.02
CA GLU A 208 6.04 -49.59 66.41
C GLU A 208 5.01 -49.89 67.53
N PRO A 209 3.71 -50.15 67.26
CA PRO A 209 2.85 -49.77 66.12
C PRO A 209 1.43 -49.30 66.58
N GLN A 210 0.52 -49.11 65.60
CA GLN A 210 -0.92 -49.45 65.67
C GLN A 210 -1.95 -48.35 66.03
N GLY A 211 -2.93 -48.17 65.12
CA GLY A 211 -4.18 -47.44 65.36
C GLY A 211 -4.98 -47.18 64.07
N HIS A 212 -5.89 -48.10 63.73
CA HIS A 212 -6.93 -47.95 62.70
C HIS A 212 -7.99 -46.89 63.07
N THR A 213 -8.52 -46.19 62.06
CA THR A 213 -9.95 -45.80 61.85
C THR A 213 -10.02 -45.08 60.50
N GLU A 214 -10.58 -45.63 59.41
CA GLU A 214 -11.99 -45.89 59.11
C GLU A 214 -12.83 -44.61 58.94
N GLY A 215 -13.38 -44.41 57.72
CA GLY A 215 -14.57 -43.59 57.45
C GLY A 215 -14.37 -42.12 57.04
N ASN A 216 -14.45 -41.81 55.74
CA ASN A 216 -15.68 -41.25 55.16
C ASN A 216 -15.49 -40.83 53.68
N GLN A 217 -16.29 -41.49 52.83
CA GLN A 217 -16.84 -40.90 51.62
C GLN A 217 -17.70 -39.69 52.00
N ALA A 218 -17.47 -38.56 51.34
CA ALA A 218 -18.51 -37.57 51.12
C ALA A 218 -18.31 -36.99 49.72
N GLU A 219 -19.19 -37.42 48.82
CA GLU A 219 -19.57 -36.64 47.63
C GLU A 219 -19.90 -35.21 48.06
N GLN A 220 -19.19 -34.25 47.48
CA GLN A 220 -19.68 -32.87 47.45
C GLN A 220 -19.68 -32.37 46.01
N THR A 221 -20.74 -32.78 45.30
CA THR A 221 -21.27 -32.08 44.14
C THR A 221 -21.80 -30.73 44.61
N GLN A 222 -21.00 -29.68 44.46
CA GLN A 222 -21.52 -28.30 44.44
C GLN A 222 -21.16 -27.65 43.11
N GLY A 223 -22.13 -27.70 42.19
CA GLY A 223 -22.21 -26.73 41.13
C GLY A 223 -22.43 -25.35 41.74
N LYS A 224 -21.51 -24.42 41.50
CA LYS A 224 -21.75 -22.98 41.62
C LYS A 224 -20.96 -22.23 40.54
N GLN A 225 -21.76 -21.69 39.62
CA GLN A 225 -21.55 -20.53 38.77
C GLN A 225 -20.12 -20.23 38.31
N LYS A 226 -19.92 -20.48 37.00
CA LYS A 226 -19.08 -19.64 36.15
C LYS A 226 -19.52 -18.18 36.29
N GLN A 227 -18.93 -17.44 37.20
CA GLN A 227 -18.84 -15.99 37.03
C GLN A 227 -17.83 -15.75 35.92
N HIS A 228 -18.35 -15.37 34.76
CA HIS A 228 -17.56 -14.68 33.76
C HIS A 228 -16.87 -13.50 34.45
N TYR A 229 -15.58 -13.64 34.72
CA TYR A 229 -14.71 -12.52 35.03
C TYR A 229 -14.56 -11.73 33.73
N ARG A 230 -15.60 -10.96 33.39
CA ARG A 230 -15.55 -9.90 32.40
C ARG A 230 -14.72 -8.80 33.05
N SER A 231 -13.40 -8.98 33.01
CA SER A 231 -12.44 -7.93 33.30
C SER A 231 -12.67 -6.84 32.25
N THR A 232 -13.56 -5.91 32.58
CA THR A 232 -13.65 -4.63 31.92
C THR A 232 -12.44 -3.85 32.41
N VAL A 233 -11.27 -4.18 31.84
CA VAL A 233 -10.12 -3.30 31.89
C VAL A 233 -10.57 -2.07 31.10
N THR A 234 -11.07 -1.08 31.82
CA THR A 234 -11.19 0.28 31.32
C THR A 234 -9.75 0.76 31.16
N ILE A 235 -9.19 0.55 29.97
CA ILE A 235 -7.91 1.16 29.61
C ILE A 235 -8.24 2.65 29.50
N ASN A 236 -8.00 3.38 30.59
CA ASN A 236 -8.00 4.83 30.61
C ASN A 236 -6.75 5.27 29.83
N ILE A 237 -6.84 5.23 28.50
CA ILE A 237 -5.85 5.85 27.62
C ILE A 237 -6.12 7.34 27.74
N HIS A 238 -5.42 8.00 28.66
CA HIS A 238 -5.34 9.46 28.68
C HIS A 238 -4.85 9.90 27.30
N GLY A 239 -5.67 10.70 26.60
CA GLY A 239 -5.57 11.00 25.17
C GLY A 239 -4.37 11.85 24.74
N ASP A 240 -3.37 12.01 25.60
CA ASP A 240 -2.34 13.04 25.42
C ASP A 240 -1.06 12.53 24.73
N ASN A 241 -0.98 11.24 24.35
CA ASN A 241 0.27 10.68 23.79
C ASN A 241 0.12 9.85 22.50
N LEU A 242 -1.09 9.71 21.95
CA LEU A 242 -1.29 9.12 20.62
C LEU A 242 -1.09 10.16 19.50
N ASP A 243 -1.43 11.44 19.77
CA ASP A 243 -1.21 12.54 18.84
C ASP A 243 0.28 12.82 18.57
N ALA A 244 1.16 12.57 19.55
CA ALA A 244 2.60 12.75 19.36
C ALA A 244 3.23 11.67 18.47
N LEU A 245 2.68 10.45 18.46
CA LEU A 245 3.14 9.34 17.62
C LEU A 245 2.60 9.41 16.19
N LEU A 246 1.38 9.92 16.00
CA LEU A 246 0.77 10.08 14.68
C LEU A 246 1.25 11.36 13.96
N ASN A 247 1.50 12.46 14.67
CA ASN A 247 1.99 13.70 14.06
C ASN A 247 3.51 13.70 13.77
N GLY A 248 4.28 12.78 14.35
CA GLY A 248 5.72 12.67 14.13
C GLY A 248 6.12 12.12 12.75
N ALA A 249 5.24 11.36 12.10
CA ALA A 249 5.50 10.76 10.79
C ALA A 249 5.03 11.63 9.60
N ALA A 250 4.12 12.58 9.83
CA ALA A 250 3.51 13.38 8.76
C ALA A 250 4.29 14.66 8.40
N ASN A 251 5.32 15.05 9.15
CA ASN A 251 5.86 16.42 9.09
C ASN A 251 7.21 16.59 8.34
N ASN A 252 7.67 15.57 7.61
CA ASN A 252 8.92 15.67 6.82
C ASN A 252 8.75 15.60 5.30
N SER A 253 7.52 15.51 4.80
CA SER A 253 7.25 15.58 3.36
C SER A 253 7.04 17.03 2.93
N GLY A 254 8.10 17.84 3.04
CA GLY A 254 8.16 19.17 2.45
C GLY A 254 8.12 19.07 0.92
N MET A 255 6.92 18.92 0.35
CA MET A 255 6.71 19.07 -1.09
C MET A 255 6.92 20.54 -1.45
N ALA A 256 8.10 20.85 -1.96
CA ALA A 256 8.35 22.06 -2.72
C ALA A 256 7.48 22.03 -3.99
N LEU A 257 6.35 22.73 -3.94
CA LEU A 257 5.58 23.10 -5.12
C LEU A 257 6.46 24.03 -5.96
N ASN A 258 7.08 23.46 -7.00
CA ASN A 258 7.85 24.20 -7.98
C ASN A 258 6.87 24.78 -9.02
N ASP A 259 6.14 25.83 -8.62
CA ASP A 259 5.39 26.68 -9.54
C ASP A 259 6.39 27.54 -10.32
N GLY A 260 6.80 27.06 -11.49
CA GLY A 260 7.74 27.81 -12.30
C GLY A 260 7.97 27.22 -13.67
N SER A 261 7.11 27.56 -14.64
CA SER A 261 7.56 28.02 -15.96
C SER A 261 6.36 28.42 -16.83
N SER A 262 5.98 29.70 -16.74
CA SER A 262 5.17 30.36 -17.77
C SER A 262 6.12 30.85 -18.87
N SER A 263 6.12 30.19 -20.05
CA SER A 263 6.64 30.66 -21.36
C SER A 263 6.71 29.43 -22.30
N SER A 264 6.21 29.33 -23.54
CA SER A 264 5.93 30.31 -24.59
C SER A 264 4.91 29.73 -25.59
N ALA A 265 3.61 29.98 -25.45
CA ALA A 265 2.60 29.50 -26.41
C ALA A 265 2.14 30.56 -27.43
N LEU A 266 2.59 31.82 -27.30
CA LEU A 266 2.05 32.95 -28.07
C LEU A 266 2.67 33.17 -29.46
N LEU A 267 3.60 32.34 -29.92
CA LEU A 267 4.25 32.51 -31.24
C LEU A 267 3.86 31.49 -32.32
N ARG A 268 3.05 30.46 -32.01
CA ARG A 268 2.68 29.43 -33.02
C ARG A 268 1.45 29.78 -33.86
N VAL A 269 0.53 30.59 -33.34
CA VAL A 269 -0.71 30.97 -34.04
C VAL A 269 -0.48 31.86 -35.27
N PRO A 270 0.39 32.91 -35.25
CA PRO A 270 0.56 33.76 -36.43
C PRO A 270 1.28 33.07 -37.61
N LEU A 271 2.08 32.02 -37.36
CA LEU A 271 2.88 31.36 -38.40
C LEU A 271 2.03 30.40 -39.26
N LEU A 272 1.03 29.74 -38.67
CA LEU A 272 0.08 28.90 -39.40
C LEU A 272 -0.84 29.74 -40.28
N LEU A 273 -1.26 30.92 -39.81
CA LEU A 273 -2.10 31.84 -40.60
C LEU A 273 -1.33 32.38 -41.82
N LEU A 274 -0.04 32.68 -41.68
CA LEU A 274 0.81 33.14 -42.78
C LEU A 274 0.99 32.06 -43.86
N LEU A 275 1.22 30.80 -43.46
CA LEU A 275 1.34 29.67 -44.40
C LEU A 275 0.04 29.41 -45.16
N LEU A 276 -1.11 29.55 -44.51
CA LEU A 276 -2.42 29.38 -45.13
C LEU A 276 -2.75 30.52 -46.11
N LEU A 277 -2.35 31.75 -45.80
CA LEU A 277 -2.48 32.87 -46.73
C LEU A 277 -1.56 32.71 -47.96
N LEU A 278 -0.34 32.20 -47.77
CA LEU A 278 0.61 31.95 -48.88
C LEU A 278 0.16 30.79 -49.79
N SER A 279 -0.51 29.77 -49.26
CA SER A 279 -1.06 28.69 -50.09
C SER A 279 -2.26 29.16 -50.93
N VAL A 280 -3.10 30.05 -50.39
CA VAL A 280 -4.22 30.64 -51.15
C VAL A 280 -3.71 31.62 -52.21
N LEU A 281 -2.66 32.40 -51.91
CA LEU A 281 -2.09 33.37 -52.86
C LEU A 281 -1.38 32.68 -54.04
N SER A 282 -0.74 31.54 -53.83
CA SER A 282 -0.11 30.76 -54.90
C SER A 282 -1.14 30.08 -55.81
N CYS A 283 -2.31 29.69 -55.29
CA CYS A 283 -3.43 29.22 -56.11
C CYS A 283 -4.03 30.30 -57.03
N MET A 284 -4.03 31.57 -56.61
CA MET A 284 -4.55 32.68 -57.41
C MET A 284 -3.57 33.14 -58.51
N ALA A 285 -2.26 32.94 -58.32
CA ALA A 285 -1.24 33.41 -59.27
C ALA A 285 -1.01 32.47 -60.48
N VAL A 286 -1.58 31.27 -60.46
CA VAL A 286 -1.40 30.23 -61.51
C VAL A 286 -2.65 30.07 -62.41
N CYS A 287 -3.75 30.76 -62.10
CA CYS A 287 -4.94 30.85 -62.96
C CYS A 287 -4.86 32.10 -63.86
#